data_AF-A0A438KP90-F1
#
_entry.id   AF-A0A438KP90-F1
#
_cell.length_a   1.000
_cell.length_b   1.000
_cell.length_c   1.000
_cell.angle_alpha   90.00
_cell.angle_beta   90.00
_cell.angle_gamma   90.00
#
_symmetry.space_group_name_H-M   'P 1'
#
loop_
_entity.id
_entity.type
_entity.pdbx_description
1 polymer ?
#
loop_
_entity_poly.entity_id
_entity_poly.type
_entity_poly.pdbx_seq_one_letter_code
_entity_poly.pdbx_strand_id
1 'polypeptide(L)'
;MVHFDYFKILVQLERFDDFTLASSWERFISEIEAVCRLWLADGPKNLLEKGAVHLGFSRDLYKVKFELKYLMKSYCMEYYFETTSAGKVTDWNFSMHDLQLSFGVKEFLVIAPQSASGVVLDAPEASKLLSAIAIALSNCSSLWPAFVPVHDPSRKAYIGIQNMGTVFTRRFEADRIGSQVPVKLMHLEGLYELFVSKFVSSFQSSYFIEIEDSFVILSA
;
A
#
# COMPACT_ATOMS: atom_id res chain seq x y z
N MET A 1 -3.04 -16.09 50.53
CA MET A 1 -3.49 -15.74 49.16
C MET A 1 -2.80 -14.45 48.72
N VAL A 2 -1.47 -14.44 48.57
CA VAL A 2 -0.68 -13.28 48.06
C VAL A 2 0.58 -13.76 47.29
N HIS A 3 0.79 -15.08 47.13
CA HIS A 3 2.05 -15.62 46.58
C HIS A 3 1.99 -15.92 45.07
N PHE A 4 0.80 -15.85 44.46
CA PHE A 4 0.60 -16.18 43.04
C PHE A 4 0.79 -14.99 42.08
N ASP A 5 0.75 -13.74 42.58
CA ASP A 5 0.86 -12.55 41.72
C ASP A 5 2.31 -12.18 41.38
N TYR A 6 3.28 -12.47 42.25
CA TYR A 6 4.69 -12.20 41.96
C TYR A 6 5.27 -13.07 40.84
N PHE A 7 4.79 -14.31 40.69
CA PHE A 7 5.28 -15.21 39.65
C PHE A 7 4.84 -14.79 38.24
N LYS A 8 3.66 -14.15 38.11
CA LYS A 8 3.22 -13.55 36.84
C LYS A 8 3.99 -12.28 36.48
N ILE A 9 4.45 -11.51 37.47
CA ILE A 9 5.23 -10.29 37.24
C ILE A 9 6.67 -10.61 36.84
N LEU A 10 7.28 -11.66 37.40
CA LEU A 10 8.65 -12.07 37.06
C LEU A 10 8.79 -12.60 35.61
N VAL A 11 7.78 -13.28 35.07
CA VAL A 11 7.80 -13.75 33.67
C VAL A 11 7.77 -12.59 32.65
N GLN A 12 7.32 -11.39 33.05
CA GLN A 12 7.41 -10.21 32.18
C GLN A 12 8.77 -9.50 32.23
N LEU A 13 9.61 -9.77 33.24
CA LEU A 13 10.89 -9.06 33.42
C LEU A 13 12.10 -9.79 32.81
N GLU A 14 12.02 -11.12 32.62
CA GLU A 14 13.05 -11.90 31.91
C GLU A 14 12.58 -12.25 30.50
N ARG A 15 12.35 -11.22 29.67
CA ARG A 15 12.21 -11.44 28.23
C ARG A 15 13.61 -11.67 27.65
N PHE A 16 14.11 -12.90 27.73
CA PHE A 16 15.19 -13.33 26.84
C PHE A 16 14.66 -13.18 25.41
N ASP A 17 15.24 -12.26 24.65
CA ASP A 17 14.99 -12.16 23.22
C ASP A 17 15.61 -13.40 22.55
N ASP A 18 14.81 -14.45 22.38
CA ASP A 18 15.20 -15.66 21.68
C ASP A 18 15.22 -15.38 20.16
N PHE A 19 16.42 -15.07 19.63
CA PHE A 19 16.65 -14.82 18.21
C PHE A 19 16.56 -16.08 17.33
N THR A 20 16.30 -17.26 17.91
CA THR A 20 16.13 -18.51 17.15
C THR A 20 14.69 -18.76 16.74
N LEU A 21 13.73 -18.07 17.36
CA LEU A 21 12.32 -18.11 17.00
C LEU A 21 11.96 -16.86 16.21
N ALA A 22 11.30 -17.05 15.06
CA ALA A 22 10.74 -15.93 14.31
C ALA A 22 9.87 -15.06 15.24
N SER A 23 10.05 -13.76 15.17
CA SER A 23 9.20 -12.77 15.84
C SER A 23 7.79 -12.77 15.24
N SER A 24 6.83 -12.15 15.91
CA SER A 24 5.48 -11.95 15.33
C SER A 24 5.54 -11.15 14.03
N TRP A 25 6.52 -10.24 13.93
CA TRP A 25 6.78 -9.43 12.75
C TRP A 25 7.30 -10.27 11.57
N GLU A 26 8.29 -11.12 11.79
CA GLU A 26 8.83 -12.00 10.75
C GLU A 26 7.80 -13.02 10.27
N ARG A 27 6.98 -13.57 11.18
CA ARG A 27 5.85 -14.44 10.79
C ARG A 27 4.85 -13.71 9.90
N PHE A 28 4.54 -12.45 10.22
CA PHE A 28 3.65 -11.62 9.42
C PHE A 28 4.21 -11.35 8.01
N ILE A 29 5.50 -11.01 7.90
CA ILE A 29 6.18 -10.87 6.59
C ILE A 29 6.13 -12.20 5.82
N SER A 30 6.41 -13.31 6.49
CA SER A 30 6.41 -14.64 5.88
C SER A 30 5.03 -15.03 5.34
N GLU A 31 3.95 -14.68 6.03
CA GLU A 31 2.58 -14.91 5.57
C GLU A 31 2.26 -14.08 4.32
N ILE A 32 2.62 -12.79 4.32
CA ILE A 32 2.49 -11.92 3.13
C ILE A 32 3.30 -12.49 1.96
N GLU A 33 4.54 -12.91 2.21
CA GLU A 33 5.42 -13.48 1.19
C GLU A 33 4.80 -14.74 0.58
N ALA A 34 4.27 -15.64 1.40
CA ALA A 34 3.63 -16.87 0.93
C ALA A 34 2.44 -16.57 -0.01
N VAL A 35 1.59 -15.60 0.37
CA VAL A 35 0.45 -15.17 -0.45
C VAL A 35 0.91 -14.51 -1.75
N CYS A 36 1.92 -13.63 -1.70
CA CYS A 36 2.50 -13.03 -2.90
C CYS A 36 3.06 -14.09 -3.85
N ARG A 37 3.79 -15.10 -3.35
CA ARG A 37 4.32 -16.20 -4.17
C ARG A 37 3.20 -17.01 -4.82
N LEU A 38 2.11 -17.26 -4.10
CA LEU A 38 0.94 -17.95 -4.66
C LEU A 38 0.30 -17.13 -5.79
N TRP A 39 0.07 -15.83 -5.59
CA TRP A 39 -0.51 -14.97 -6.62
C TRP A 39 0.41 -14.81 -7.84
N LEU A 40 1.72 -14.69 -7.63
CA LEU A 40 2.72 -14.65 -8.71
C LEU A 40 2.74 -15.96 -9.51
N ALA A 41 2.69 -17.11 -8.82
CA ALA A 41 2.71 -18.42 -9.45
C ALA A 41 1.43 -18.71 -10.24
N ASP A 42 0.28 -18.29 -9.72
CA ASP A 42 -1.00 -18.43 -10.42
C ASP A 42 -1.05 -17.52 -11.65
N GLY A 43 -0.66 -16.26 -11.50
CA GLY A 43 -0.79 -15.24 -12.54
C GLY A 43 -2.25 -14.91 -12.91
N PRO A 44 -2.49 -13.90 -13.77
CA PRO A 44 -3.83 -13.36 -14.01
C PRO A 44 -4.87 -14.39 -14.46
N LYS A 45 -4.51 -15.30 -15.37
CA LYS A 45 -5.46 -16.29 -15.92
C LYS A 45 -5.97 -17.26 -14.87
N ASN A 46 -5.09 -17.86 -14.08
CA ASN A 46 -5.49 -18.83 -13.06
C ASN A 46 -6.18 -18.14 -11.87
N LEU A 47 -5.83 -16.88 -11.56
CA LEU A 47 -6.52 -16.11 -10.53
C LEU A 47 -7.98 -15.84 -10.90
N LEU A 48 -8.29 -15.62 -12.19
CA LEU A 48 -9.68 -15.52 -12.66
C LEU A 48 -10.46 -16.82 -12.41
N GLU A 49 -9.86 -17.96 -12.76
CA GLU A 49 -10.48 -19.28 -12.55
C GLU A 49 -10.71 -19.57 -11.06
N LYS A 50 -9.83 -19.07 -10.19
CA LYS A 50 -9.95 -19.17 -8.73
C LYS A 50 -10.93 -18.17 -8.11
N GLY A 51 -11.68 -17.43 -8.92
CA GLY A 51 -12.76 -16.55 -8.47
C GLY A 51 -12.33 -15.12 -8.17
N ALA A 52 -11.35 -14.58 -8.91
CA ALA A 52 -11.06 -13.16 -8.87
C ALA A 52 -12.33 -12.33 -9.16
N VAL A 53 -12.54 -11.29 -8.34
CA VAL A 53 -13.72 -10.45 -8.41
C VAL A 53 -13.48 -9.34 -9.41
N HIS A 54 -14.35 -9.23 -10.42
CA HIS A 54 -14.34 -8.11 -11.36
C HIS A 54 -14.79 -6.82 -10.69
N LEU A 55 -14.02 -5.73 -10.82
CA LEU A 55 -14.45 -4.41 -10.40
C LEU A 55 -15.32 -3.81 -11.51
N GLY A 56 -16.64 -3.88 -11.34
CA GLY A 56 -17.64 -3.47 -12.33
C GLY A 56 -17.55 -2.04 -12.89
N PHE A 57 -16.65 -1.21 -12.37
CA PHE A 57 -16.36 0.13 -12.88
C PHE A 57 -15.30 0.11 -14.00
N SER A 58 -14.27 -0.75 -13.94
CA SER A 58 -13.25 -0.87 -15.00
C SER A 58 -13.61 -2.03 -15.93
N ARG A 59 -13.23 -1.94 -17.21
CA ARG A 59 -13.57 -2.99 -18.19
C ARG A 59 -12.75 -4.28 -18.00
N ASP A 60 -11.61 -4.21 -17.32
CA ASP A 60 -10.67 -5.34 -17.23
C ASP A 60 -9.91 -5.43 -15.89
N LEU A 61 -10.33 -4.72 -14.84
CA LEU A 61 -9.66 -4.76 -13.53
C LEU A 61 -10.29 -5.81 -12.61
N TYR A 62 -9.47 -6.74 -12.16
CA TYR A 62 -9.86 -7.81 -11.26
C TYR A 62 -9.10 -7.68 -9.95
N LYS A 63 -9.69 -8.23 -8.89
CA LYS A 63 -9.00 -8.34 -7.61
C LYS A 63 -9.16 -9.71 -6.97
N VAL A 64 -8.11 -10.12 -6.28
CA VAL A 64 -8.14 -11.21 -5.29
C VAL A 64 -7.80 -10.63 -3.93
N LYS A 65 -8.31 -11.26 -2.87
CA LYS A 65 -8.11 -10.79 -1.50
C LYS A 65 -7.65 -11.91 -0.59
N PHE A 66 -6.90 -11.54 0.44
CA PHE A 66 -6.46 -12.41 1.51
C PHE A 66 -6.58 -11.68 2.85
N GLU A 67 -6.98 -12.40 3.90
CA GLU A 67 -7.12 -11.84 5.25
C GLU A 67 -5.91 -12.20 6.10
N LEU A 68 -5.25 -11.19 6.64
CA LEU A 68 -4.06 -11.30 7.47
C LEU A 68 -4.40 -10.90 8.90
N LYS A 69 -3.73 -11.52 9.88
CA LYS A 69 -3.83 -11.11 11.29
C LYS A 69 -2.45 -10.73 11.81
N TYR A 70 -2.36 -9.55 12.40
CA TYR A 70 -1.15 -9.11 13.07
C TYR A 70 -1.48 -8.51 14.42
N LEU A 71 -0.94 -9.13 15.47
CA LEU A 71 -1.26 -8.82 16.86
C LEU A 71 -2.79 -8.89 17.09
N MET A 72 -3.42 -7.79 17.48
CA MET A 72 -4.85 -7.70 17.75
C MET A 72 -5.66 -7.15 16.56
N LYS A 73 -5.02 -6.87 15.42
CA LYS A 73 -5.65 -6.26 14.25
C LYS A 73 -5.75 -7.26 13.10
N SER A 74 -6.82 -7.14 12.33
CA SER A 74 -7.01 -7.88 11.09
C SER A 74 -6.84 -6.92 9.92
N TYR A 75 -6.17 -7.38 8.87
CA TYR A 75 -5.90 -6.64 7.65
C TYR A 75 -6.43 -7.44 6.46
N CYS A 76 -6.84 -6.74 5.42
CA CYS A 76 -7.16 -7.32 4.14
C CYS A 76 -6.10 -6.86 3.13
N MET A 77 -5.44 -7.82 2.52
CA MET A 77 -4.52 -7.60 1.43
C MET A 77 -5.25 -7.92 0.13
N GLU A 78 -5.25 -6.99 -0.80
CA GLU A 78 -5.89 -7.10 -2.10
C GLU A 78 -4.85 -6.93 -3.19
N TYR A 79 -4.87 -7.84 -4.17
CA TYR A 79 -4.07 -7.74 -5.38
C TYR A 79 -4.98 -7.41 -6.55
N TYR A 80 -4.66 -6.29 -7.19
CA TYR A 80 -5.34 -5.76 -8.35
C TYR A 80 -4.51 -6.03 -9.59
N PHE A 81 -5.15 -6.54 -10.63
CA PHE A 81 -4.49 -6.82 -11.92
C PHE A 81 -5.45 -6.63 -13.08
N GLU A 82 -4.89 -6.24 -14.21
CA GLU A 82 -5.62 -6.16 -15.48
C GLU A 82 -5.50 -7.47 -16.25
N THR A 83 -6.59 -7.88 -16.88
CA THR A 83 -6.54 -8.94 -17.89
C THR A 83 -6.29 -8.32 -19.25
N THR A 84 -5.43 -8.93 -20.06
CA THR A 84 -5.00 -8.38 -21.34
C THR A 84 -6.19 -8.21 -22.29
N SER A 85 -6.77 -7.00 -22.36
CA SER A 85 -7.48 -6.58 -23.55
C SER A 85 -6.43 -6.03 -24.52
N ALA A 86 -6.31 -6.71 -25.66
CA ALA A 86 -5.18 -6.57 -26.58
C ALA A 86 -4.90 -5.10 -26.96
N GLY A 87 -3.76 -4.57 -26.52
CA GLY A 87 -3.04 -3.45 -27.16
C GLY A 87 -3.79 -2.14 -27.42
N LYS A 88 -5.02 -1.98 -26.92
CA LYS A 88 -5.75 -0.73 -27.10
C LYS A 88 -5.28 0.25 -26.04
N VAL A 89 -4.68 1.34 -26.52
CA VAL A 89 -4.41 2.54 -25.73
C VAL A 89 -5.70 2.89 -25.00
N THR A 90 -5.66 2.77 -23.68
CA THR A 90 -6.79 3.10 -22.82
C THR A 90 -6.94 4.61 -22.83
N ASP A 91 -7.97 5.11 -23.53
CA ASP A 91 -8.44 6.47 -23.33
C ASP A 91 -8.67 6.69 -21.83
N TRP A 92 -8.21 7.84 -21.31
CA TRP A 92 -8.42 8.25 -19.92
C TRP A 92 -9.90 8.11 -19.58
N ASN A 93 -10.23 7.17 -18.67
CA ASN A 93 -11.60 6.86 -18.32
C ASN A 93 -11.77 6.99 -16.81
N PHE A 94 -12.75 7.78 -16.38
CA PHE A 94 -13.14 7.98 -14.98
C PHE A 94 -13.57 6.70 -14.25
N SER A 95 -13.62 5.58 -14.96
CA SER A 95 -14.01 4.27 -14.47
C SER A 95 -12.82 3.43 -13.96
N MET A 96 -11.59 3.96 -14.04
CA MET A 96 -10.37 3.38 -13.46
C MET A 96 -10.30 3.57 -11.94
N HIS A 97 -9.57 2.70 -11.25
CA HIS A 97 -9.33 2.85 -9.81
C HIS A 97 -8.47 4.10 -9.54
N ASP A 98 -8.70 4.78 -8.41
CA ASP A 98 -8.04 6.07 -8.10
C ASP A 98 -6.49 5.96 -8.20
N LEU A 99 -5.91 4.86 -7.72
CA LEU A 99 -4.46 4.59 -7.85
C LEU A 99 -3.97 4.44 -9.29
N GLN A 100 -4.79 3.88 -10.20
CA GLN A 100 -4.44 3.81 -11.61
C GLN A 100 -4.47 5.19 -12.25
N LEU A 101 -5.46 6.01 -11.88
CA LEU A 101 -5.56 7.39 -12.34
C LEU A 101 -4.41 8.25 -11.81
N SER A 102 -4.05 8.09 -10.53
CA SER A 102 -2.99 8.87 -9.87
C SER A 102 -1.59 8.49 -10.33
N PHE A 103 -1.31 7.20 -10.58
CA PHE A 103 0.06 6.71 -10.76
C PHE A 103 0.29 5.86 -12.02
N GLY A 104 -0.74 5.61 -12.84
CA GLY A 104 -0.62 4.80 -14.06
C GLY A 104 -0.30 3.32 -13.81
N VAL A 105 -0.53 2.82 -12.59
CA VAL A 105 -0.24 1.42 -12.22
C VAL A 105 -1.30 0.48 -12.80
N LYS A 106 -0.87 -0.70 -13.27
CA LYS A 106 -1.76 -1.75 -13.84
C LYS A 106 -1.95 -2.94 -12.91
N GLU A 107 -0.90 -3.27 -12.19
CA GLU A 107 -0.86 -4.34 -11.21
C GLU A 107 -0.35 -3.72 -9.92
N PHE A 108 -1.08 -3.90 -8.82
CA PHE A 108 -0.71 -3.30 -7.54
C PHE A 108 -1.34 -4.03 -6.36
N LEU A 109 -0.71 -3.86 -5.20
CA LEU A 109 -1.19 -4.39 -3.92
C LEU A 109 -1.72 -3.27 -3.05
N VAL A 110 -2.82 -3.54 -2.35
CA VAL A 110 -3.35 -2.68 -1.30
C VAL A 110 -3.49 -3.49 -0.03
N ILE A 111 -2.93 -3.02 1.08
CA ILE A 111 -3.23 -3.58 2.41
C ILE A 111 -4.00 -2.56 3.24
N ALA A 112 -5.16 -2.96 3.74
CA ALA A 112 -6.05 -2.11 4.51
C ALA A 112 -6.44 -2.79 5.82
N PRO A 113 -6.63 -2.06 6.92
CA PRO A 113 -7.18 -2.64 8.13
C PRO A 113 -8.65 -3.01 7.91
N GLN A 114 -9.08 -4.15 8.46
CA GLN A 114 -10.49 -4.52 8.55
C GLN A 114 -11.18 -3.79 9.71
N SER A 115 -11.18 -2.46 9.64
CA SER A 115 -11.87 -1.57 10.57
C SER A 115 -13.08 -0.94 9.87
N ALA A 116 -13.97 -0.31 10.64
CA ALA A 116 -15.10 0.44 10.07
C ALA A 116 -14.67 1.56 9.10
N SER A 117 -13.46 2.10 9.29
CA SER A 117 -12.91 3.15 8.42
C SER A 117 -12.19 2.59 7.19
N GLY A 118 -11.65 1.37 7.25
CA GLY A 118 -10.85 0.78 6.17
C GLY A 118 -9.51 1.48 5.89
N VAL A 119 -9.09 2.41 6.76
CA VAL A 119 -7.88 3.23 6.60
C VAL A 119 -6.99 3.16 7.84
N VAL A 120 -5.69 3.34 7.64
CA VAL A 120 -4.70 3.41 8.71
C VAL A 120 -4.52 4.88 9.14
N LEU A 121 -4.95 5.19 10.36
CA LEU A 121 -4.85 6.55 10.92
C LEU A 121 -3.49 6.84 11.55
N ASP A 122 -2.77 5.80 11.97
CA ASP A 122 -1.47 5.90 12.62
C ASP A 122 -0.34 5.81 11.58
N ALA A 123 0.43 6.88 11.42
CA ALA A 123 1.52 6.93 10.43
C ALA A 123 2.63 5.88 10.67
N PRO A 124 3.05 5.61 11.93
CA PRO A 124 3.95 4.48 12.24
C PRO A 124 3.39 3.13 11.80
N GLU A 125 2.10 2.85 12.06
CA GLU A 125 1.45 1.63 11.60
C GLU A 125 1.46 1.50 10.08
N ALA A 126 1.14 2.58 9.36
CA ALA A 126 1.12 2.57 7.90
C ALA A 126 2.52 2.32 7.32
N SER A 127 3.53 3.00 7.88
CA SER A 127 4.94 2.81 7.49
C SER A 127 5.43 1.39 7.78
N LYS A 128 4.96 0.80 8.88
CA LYS A 128 5.25 -0.59 9.22
C LYS A 128 4.60 -1.53 8.21
N LEU A 129 3.32 -1.41 7.91
CA LEU A 129 2.67 -2.27 6.91
C LEU A 129 3.36 -2.19 5.53
N LEU A 130 3.71 -0.98 5.07
CA LEU A 130 4.47 -0.80 3.84
C LEU A 130 5.83 -1.49 3.88
N SER A 131 6.56 -1.40 4.99
CA SER A 131 7.87 -2.05 5.10
C SER A 131 7.75 -3.57 5.09
N ALA A 132 6.74 -4.15 5.74
CA ALA A 132 6.46 -5.59 5.69
C ALA A 132 6.25 -6.06 4.24
N ILE A 133 5.39 -5.36 3.50
CA ILE A 133 5.08 -5.75 2.12
C ILE A 133 6.27 -5.52 1.21
N ALA A 134 7.00 -4.41 1.36
CA ALA A 134 8.20 -4.14 0.56
C ALA A 134 9.25 -5.24 0.72
N ILE A 135 9.47 -5.72 1.96
CA ILE A 135 10.38 -6.84 2.25
C ILE A 135 9.85 -8.11 1.59
N ALA A 136 8.57 -8.46 1.79
CA ALA A 136 7.98 -9.65 1.22
C ALA A 136 8.05 -9.66 -0.33
N LEU A 137 7.79 -8.52 -0.97
CA LEU A 137 7.89 -8.38 -2.43
C LEU A 137 9.32 -8.46 -2.94
N SER A 138 10.28 -7.89 -2.21
CA SER A 138 11.70 -8.03 -2.51
C SER A 138 12.13 -9.50 -2.47
N ASN A 139 11.71 -10.25 -1.46
CA ASN A 139 11.96 -11.70 -1.35
C ASN A 139 11.29 -12.50 -2.48
N CYS A 140 10.14 -12.02 -2.98
CA CYS A 140 9.45 -12.61 -4.13
C CYS A 140 10.05 -12.22 -5.48
N SER A 141 11.04 -11.31 -5.52
CA SER A 141 11.52 -10.67 -6.76
C SER A 141 10.39 -10.01 -7.57
N SER A 142 9.37 -9.50 -6.89
CA SER A 142 8.25 -8.81 -7.51
C SER A 142 8.47 -7.31 -7.54
N LEU A 143 8.08 -6.70 -8.65
CA LEU A 143 8.12 -5.25 -8.87
C LEU A 143 6.74 -4.61 -8.67
N TRP A 144 5.80 -5.31 -8.04
CA TRP A 144 4.46 -4.75 -7.79
C TRP A 144 4.56 -3.56 -6.82
N PRO A 145 3.94 -2.41 -7.15
CA PRO A 145 3.76 -1.34 -6.20
C PRO A 145 2.76 -1.78 -5.11
N ALA A 146 3.06 -1.41 -3.87
CA ALA A 146 2.23 -1.67 -2.70
C ALA A 146 1.74 -0.37 -2.09
N PHE A 147 0.49 -0.34 -1.66
CA PHE A 147 -0.19 0.83 -1.13
C PHE A 147 -0.89 0.53 0.19
N VAL A 148 -0.97 1.56 1.05
CA VAL A 148 -1.74 1.56 2.29
C VAL A 148 -2.67 2.77 2.26
N PRO A 149 -3.99 2.59 2.46
CA PRO A 149 -4.91 3.71 2.60
C PRO A 149 -4.68 4.39 3.96
N VAL A 150 -4.54 5.71 3.93
CA VAL A 150 -4.20 6.54 5.10
C VAL A 150 -5.15 7.73 5.20
N HIS A 151 -4.96 8.55 6.24
CA HIS A 151 -5.80 9.70 6.57
C HIS A 151 -7.27 9.29 6.76
N ASP A 152 -8.21 10.21 6.58
CA ASP A 152 -9.63 9.89 6.69
C ASP A 152 -10.18 9.22 5.41
N PRO A 153 -11.23 8.40 5.52
CA PRO A 153 -11.79 7.67 4.37
C PRO A 153 -12.33 8.57 3.24
N SER A 154 -12.68 9.83 3.52
CA SER A 154 -13.24 10.73 2.52
C SER A 154 -12.18 11.28 1.56
N ARG A 155 -10.93 11.37 2.04
CA ARG A 155 -9.77 11.85 1.25
C ARG A 155 -9.17 10.82 0.32
N LYS A 156 -9.62 9.55 0.40
CA LYS A 156 -9.10 8.45 -0.45
C LYS A 156 -7.57 8.50 -0.59
N ALA A 157 -6.88 8.77 0.50
CA ALA A 157 -5.45 9.02 0.45
C ALA A 157 -4.67 7.72 0.61
N TYR A 158 -3.54 7.63 -0.07
CA TYR A 158 -2.70 6.45 -0.09
C TYR A 158 -1.23 6.84 0.01
N ILE A 159 -0.48 6.05 0.77
CA ILE A 159 0.97 6.02 0.65
C ILE A 159 1.38 4.69 0.02
N GLY A 160 2.44 4.70 -0.78
CA GLY A 160 2.90 3.50 -1.44
C GLY A 160 4.41 3.44 -1.62
N ILE A 161 4.86 2.23 -1.94
CA ILE A 161 6.26 1.90 -2.19
C ILE A 161 6.36 0.85 -3.30
N GLN A 162 7.38 0.97 -4.13
CA GLN A 162 7.72 -0.02 -5.15
C GLN A 162 9.22 -0.18 -5.21
N ASN A 163 9.69 -1.42 -5.17
CA ASN A 163 11.10 -1.73 -5.41
C ASN A 163 11.30 -1.92 -6.90
N MET A 164 12.18 -1.13 -7.49
CA MET A 164 12.55 -1.14 -8.91
C MET A 164 13.91 -1.82 -9.07
N GLY A 165 14.00 -3.08 -8.65
CA GLY A 165 15.26 -3.84 -8.56
C GLY A 165 15.99 -3.65 -7.22
N THR A 166 17.32 -3.76 -7.22
CA THR A 166 18.15 -3.75 -5.99
C THR A 166 18.58 -2.36 -5.54
N VAL A 167 18.47 -1.35 -6.40
CA VAL A 167 19.07 -0.02 -6.17
C VAL A 167 18.00 1.06 -5.99
N PHE A 168 16.83 0.90 -6.61
CA PHE A 168 15.84 1.96 -6.69
C PHE A 168 14.56 1.58 -5.94
N THR A 169 14.06 2.54 -5.17
CA THR A 169 12.75 2.48 -4.54
C THR A 169 11.97 3.71 -4.96
N ARG A 170 10.79 3.50 -5.50
CA ARG A 170 9.82 4.54 -5.82
C ARG A 170 8.83 4.66 -4.66
N ARG A 171 8.53 5.89 -4.25
CA ARG A 171 7.49 6.20 -3.26
C ARG A 171 6.31 6.88 -3.92
N PHE A 172 5.13 6.59 -3.40
CA PHE A 172 3.87 7.16 -3.86
C PHE A 172 3.17 7.86 -2.70
N GLU A 173 2.58 9.01 -2.99
CA GLU A 173 1.73 9.77 -2.07
C GLU A 173 0.55 10.30 -2.89
N ALA A 174 -0.65 9.83 -2.58
CA ALA A 174 -1.90 10.30 -3.20
C ALA A 174 -2.79 10.87 -2.11
N ASP A 175 -3.40 12.01 -2.40
CA ASP A 175 -4.29 12.68 -1.48
C ASP A 175 -5.38 13.42 -2.24
N ARG A 176 -6.65 13.13 -1.94
CA ARG A 176 -7.78 13.83 -2.56
C ARG A 176 -8.17 15.03 -1.71
N ILE A 177 -8.11 16.20 -2.33
CA ILE A 177 -8.68 17.41 -1.76
C ILE A 177 -10.21 17.32 -1.91
N GLY A 178 -10.91 17.44 -0.79
CA GLY A 178 -12.37 17.42 -0.74
C GLY A 178 -13.01 18.67 -1.34
N SER A 179 -14.30 18.87 -1.06
CA SER A 179 -15.12 19.93 -1.67
C SER A 179 -14.64 21.37 -1.42
N GLN A 180 -13.77 21.60 -0.44
CA GLN A 180 -13.18 22.91 -0.16
C GLN A 180 -11.71 22.89 -0.54
N VAL A 181 -11.41 23.36 -1.74
CA VAL A 181 -10.04 23.60 -2.18
C VAL A 181 -9.50 24.83 -1.43
N PRO A 182 -8.37 24.72 -0.71
CA PRO A 182 -7.75 25.87 -0.08
C PRO A 182 -7.56 27.01 -1.07
N VAL A 183 -7.88 28.25 -0.67
CA VAL A 183 -7.89 29.42 -1.57
C VAL A 183 -6.58 29.57 -2.36
N LYS A 184 -5.44 29.23 -1.73
CA LYS A 184 -4.13 29.25 -2.36
C LYS A 184 -4.05 28.32 -3.59
N LEU A 185 -4.67 27.14 -3.53
CA LEU A 185 -4.66 26.15 -4.61
C LEU A 185 -5.72 26.41 -5.70
N MET A 186 -6.54 27.47 -5.57
CA MET A 186 -7.50 27.87 -6.61
C MET A 186 -6.86 28.66 -7.75
N HIS A 187 -5.63 29.13 -7.58
CA HIS A 187 -4.90 29.91 -8.58
C HIS A 187 -3.63 29.18 -9.01
N LEU A 188 -3.20 29.40 -10.26
CA LEU A 188 -2.00 28.79 -10.82
C LEU A 188 -0.75 29.07 -9.96
N GLU A 189 -0.68 30.25 -9.35
CA GLU A 189 0.42 30.65 -8.47
C GLU A 189 0.57 29.70 -7.27
N GLY A 190 -0.49 29.41 -6.52
CA GLY A 190 -0.37 28.50 -5.38
C GLY A 190 -0.24 27.03 -5.79
N LEU A 191 -0.75 26.64 -6.97
CA LEU A 191 -0.43 25.33 -7.54
C LEU A 191 1.06 25.22 -7.90
N TYR A 192 1.64 26.28 -8.47
CA TYR A 192 3.06 26.35 -8.77
C TYR A 192 3.92 26.34 -7.50
N GLU A 193 3.57 27.11 -6.48
CA GLU A 193 4.25 27.09 -5.17
C GLU A 193 4.23 25.69 -4.55
N LEU A 194 3.08 25.01 -4.58
CA LEU A 194 2.95 23.63 -4.10
C LEU A 194 3.88 22.70 -4.87
N PHE A 195 3.87 22.78 -6.21
CA PHE A 195 4.74 21.99 -7.08
C PHE A 195 6.23 22.22 -6.74
N VAL A 196 6.66 23.47 -6.65
CA VAL A 196 8.06 23.82 -6.32
C VAL A 196 8.45 23.30 -4.93
N SER A 197 7.56 23.40 -3.93
CA SER A 197 7.85 22.93 -2.57
C SER A 197 8.14 21.42 -2.51
N LYS A 198 7.39 20.63 -3.28
CA LYS A 198 7.58 19.17 -3.37
C LYS A 198 8.85 18.84 -4.12
N PHE A 199 9.15 19.55 -5.22
CA PHE A 199 10.39 19.37 -5.98
C PHE A 199 11.65 19.61 -5.12
N VAL A 200 11.64 20.65 -4.27
CA VAL A 200 12.77 20.96 -3.37
C VAL A 200 12.92 19.92 -2.25
N SER A 201 11.80 19.37 -1.75
CA SER A 201 11.83 18.31 -0.72
C SER A 201 12.48 17.01 -1.21
N SER A 202 12.35 16.72 -2.51
CA SER A 202 12.90 15.52 -3.16
C SER A 202 14.44 15.49 -3.20
N PHE A 203 15.11 16.66 -3.14
CA PHE A 203 16.58 16.75 -3.14
C PHE A 203 17.24 16.63 -1.76
N GLN A 204 16.47 16.65 -0.66
CA GLN A 204 17.04 16.58 0.68
C GLN A 204 17.22 15.14 1.22
N SER A 205 16.74 14.12 0.49
CA SER A 205 17.00 12.72 0.84
C SER A 205 18.21 12.21 0.06
N SER A 206 19.33 11.92 0.75
CA SER A 206 20.64 11.60 0.16
C SER A 206 20.77 10.21 -0.50
N TYR A 207 19.70 9.71 -1.12
CA TYR A 207 19.70 8.51 -1.94
C TYR A 207 18.98 8.86 -3.26
N PHE A 208 19.44 8.33 -4.40
CA PHE A 208 18.74 8.46 -5.68
C PHE A 208 17.37 7.76 -5.57
N ILE A 209 16.38 8.48 -5.05
CA ILE A 209 14.97 8.10 -5.01
C ILE A 209 14.35 8.81 -6.21
N GLU A 210 13.97 8.06 -7.23
CA GLU A 210 13.13 8.58 -8.29
C GLU A 210 11.71 8.70 -7.72
N ILE A 211 11.44 9.85 -7.11
CA ILE A 211 10.09 10.25 -6.71
C ILE A 211 9.41 10.72 -7.99
N GLU A 212 8.65 9.83 -8.62
CA GLU A 212 7.76 10.23 -9.69
C GLU A 212 6.53 10.90 -9.05
N ASP A 213 6.69 12.20 -8.70
CA ASP A 213 5.61 13.04 -8.19
C ASP A 213 4.56 13.24 -9.29
N SER A 214 3.64 12.29 -9.38
CA SER A 214 2.49 12.36 -10.28
C SER A 214 1.39 13.18 -9.62
N PHE A 215 1.33 14.49 -9.90
CA PHE A 215 0.22 15.33 -9.47
C PHE A 215 -0.95 15.15 -10.43
N VAL A 216 -1.96 14.40 -10.00
CA VAL A 216 -3.24 14.32 -10.71
C VAL A 216 -4.25 15.18 -9.96
N ILE A 217 -4.42 16.43 -10.41
CA ILE A 217 -5.52 17.28 -9.95
C ILE A 217 -6.78 16.80 -10.68
N LEU A 218 -7.53 15.90 -10.04
CA LEU A 218 -8.86 15.55 -10.50
C LEU A 218 -9.82 16.68 -10.14
N SER A 219 -10.03 17.64 -11.04
CA SER A 219 -11.15 18.57 -10.94
C SER A 219 -12.44 17.79 -11.23
N ALA A 220 -13.40 17.86 -10.32
CA ALA A 220 -14.76 17.37 -10.56
C ALA A 220 -15.45 18.16 -11.68
#